data_AF-A0A914HQL7-F1
#
_entry.id   AF-A0A914HQL7-F1
#
_cell.length_a   1.000
_cell.length_b   1.000
_cell.length_c   1.000
_cell.angle_alpha   90.00
_cell.angle_beta   90.00
_cell.angle_gamma   90.00
#
_symmetry.space_group_name_H-M   'P 1'
#
loop_
_entity.id
_entity.type
_entity.pdbx_description
1 polymer ?
#
loop_
_entity_poly.entity_id
_entity_poly.type
_entity_poly.pdbx_seq_one_letter_code
_entity_poly.pdbx_strand_id
1 'polypeptide(L)'
;MLTGRKCGQSAETDALAGKSIGREEERESPSDLAKAPSGECPPSTAPCQYAYLDHTADVQLHAWGQSLSEALEQLTISLYGYMTTEIERVEPMYTMDFSASGHDLSALVYNMLDNCLYSFSAEPFFIGRVAKVLKLKKPAGNTGEELSAHMRIWGESFDLQKHPPGTEIKAITYSNMQIIRKDGVEEGERKKATGEEAVGWHGRTDIFVIVDI
;
A
#
# COMPACT_ATOMS: atom_id res chain seq x y z
N MET A 1 51.52 -33.64 6.92
CA MET A 1 52.80 -33.41 6.21
C MET A 1 52.48 -32.90 4.82
N LEU A 2 53.26 -31.91 4.39
CA LEU A 2 53.24 -31.16 3.11
C LEU A 2 52.84 -32.03 1.90
N THR A 3 52.13 -31.52 0.90
CA THR A 3 52.74 -30.72 -0.18
C THR A 3 51.70 -29.94 -0.99
N GLY A 4 52.03 -28.69 -1.35
CA GLY A 4 51.36 -27.94 -2.42
C GLY A 4 52.09 -28.08 -3.76
N ARG A 5 51.50 -27.52 -4.82
CA ARG A 5 52.18 -26.76 -5.90
C ARG A 5 51.19 -26.24 -6.95
N LYS A 6 51.34 -24.95 -7.28
CA LYS A 6 50.89 -24.32 -8.53
C LYS A 6 51.77 -24.77 -9.69
N CYS A 7 51.21 -24.82 -10.90
CA CYS A 7 51.85 -24.69 -12.22
C CYS A 7 50.69 -24.56 -13.23
N GLY A 8 50.65 -23.76 -14.28
CA GLY A 8 51.65 -23.07 -15.09
C GLY A 8 50.93 -22.71 -16.41
N GLN A 9 51.40 -21.68 -17.10
CA GLN A 9 50.76 -21.06 -18.26
C GLN A 9 50.84 -21.89 -19.56
N SER A 10 49.99 -21.47 -20.51
CA SER A 10 50.18 -21.35 -21.98
C SER A 10 50.23 -22.61 -22.86
N ALA A 11 49.35 -22.61 -23.88
CA ALA A 11 49.71 -22.80 -25.30
C ALA A 11 48.52 -22.46 -26.22
N GLU A 12 48.82 -21.77 -27.31
CA GLU A 12 47.98 -21.39 -28.46
C GLU A 12 47.61 -22.60 -29.33
N THR A 13 46.52 -22.52 -30.11
CA THR A 13 46.49 -22.87 -31.55
C THR A 13 45.16 -22.48 -32.24
N ASP A 14 45.30 -22.02 -33.48
CA ASP A 14 44.31 -21.71 -34.53
C ASP A 14 43.27 -22.81 -34.84
N ALA A 15 42.05 -22.42 -35.27
CA ALA A 15 41.51 -22.66 -36.63
C ALA A 15 39.97 -22.49 -36.75
N LEU A 16 39.59 -21.50 -37.55
CA LEU A 16 38.51 -21.43 -38.56
C LEU A 16 37.21 -22.26 -38.47
N ALA A 17 36.11 -21.48 -38.45
CA ALA A 17 34.92 -21.51 -39.31
C ALA A 17 33.87 -22.65 -39.24
N GLY A 18 32.64 -22.27 -38.88
CA GLY A 18 31.41 -23.03 -39.16
C GLY A 18 30.14 -22.33 -38.68
N LYS A 19 29.35 -21.76 -39.61
CA LYS A 19 28.05 -21.10 -39.38
C LYS A 19 26.94 -22.11 -39.04
N SER A 20 26.15 -21.81 -38.00
CA SER A 20 24.71 -22.16 -37.90
C SER A 20 24.09 -21.28 -36.80
N ILE A 21 23.35 -20.22 -37.16
CA ILE A 21 21.88 -20.13 -37.14
C ILE A 21 21.30 -20.62 -35.80
N GLY A 22 21.04 -19.66 -34.91
CA GLY A 22 20.34 -19.85 -33.64
C GLY A 22 19.97 -18.49 -33.04
N ARG A 23 18.81 -17.98 -33.48
CA ARG A 23 17.87 -17.10 -32.77
C ARG A 23 18.41 -16.42 -31.50
N GLU A 24 18.83 -15.17 -31.62
CA GLU A 24 19.12 -14.29 -30.49
C GLU A 24 17.80 -13.95 -29.78
N GLU A 25 17.52 -14.64 -28.67
CA GLU A 25 16.66 -14.12 -27.62
C GLU A 25 17.42 -12.98 -26.94
N GLU A 26 16.96 -11.74 -27.15
CA GLU A 26 17.34 -10.59 -26.35
C GLU A 26 17.03 -10.91 -24.88
N ARG A 27 18.06 -11.35 -24.14
CA ARG A 27 18.03 -11.35 -22.68
C ARG A 27 18.13 -9.90 -22.25
N GLU A 28 16.98 -9.26 -22.10
CA GLU A 28 16.85 -8.04 -21.31
C GLU A 28 17.34 -8.35 -19.89
N SER A 29 18.39 -7.63 -19.49
CA SER A 29 18.95 -7.64 -18.16
C SER A 29 17.92 -7.17 -17.13
N PRO A 30 17.65 -7.91 -16.03
CA PRO A 30 16.62 -7.55 -15.06
C PRO A 30 17.07 -6.46 -14.07
N SER A 31 17.90 -5.50 -14.49
CA SER A 31 18.47 -4.48 -13.59
C SER A 31 17.73 -3.14 -13.58
N ASP A 32 16.61 -2.99 -14.27
CA ASP A 32 15.96 -1.68 -14.48
C ASP A 32 14.56 -1.51 -13.83
N LEU A 33 14.20 -2.34 -12.86
CA LEU A 33 12.95 -2.21 -12.08
C LEU A 33 13.23 -1.90 -10.60
N ALA A 34 13.89 -0.77 -10.32
CA ALA A 34 13.83 -0.11 -9.00
C ALA A 34 14.46 1.29 -9.02
N LYS A 35 14.06 2.16 -9.96
CA LYS A 35 14.36 3.59 -9.80
C LYS A 35 13.26 4.23 -8.96
N ALA A 36 13.43 4.14 -7.64
CA ALA A 36 12.59 4.81 -6.66
C ALA A 36 12.48 6.32 -7.00
N PRO A 37 11.28 6.90 -7.10
CA PRO A 37 11.14 8.34 -7.17
C PRO A 37 11.64 8.95 -5.85
N SER A 38 12.38 10.03 -6.01
CA SER A 38 13.09 10.81 -5.01
C SER A 38 12.24 11.20 -3.79
N GLY A 39 12.71 10.78 -2.61
CA GLY A 39 12.85 11.58 -1.39
C GLY A 39 11.72 12.56 -1.05
N GLU A 40 10.64 12.04 -0.46
CA GLU A 40 9.76 12.84 0.39
C GLU A 40 9.92 12.34 1.83
N CYS A 41 10.21 13.24 2.77
CA CYS A 41 10.23 12.91 4.19
C CYS A 41 8.87 12.34 4.60
N PRO A 42 8.83 11.25 5.38
CA PRO A 42 7.56 10.71 5.86
C PRO A 42 6.85 11.80 6.68
N PRO A 43 5.55 12.05 6.47
CA PRO A 43 4.81 12.90 7.39
C PRO A 43 4.91 12.31 8.81
N SER A 44 5.06 13.18 9.81
CA SER A 44 5.08 12.82 11.24
C SER A 44 4.08 11.71 11.53
N THR A 45 4.51 10.60 12.15
CA THR A 45 3.68 9.42 12.44
C THR A 45 2.36 9.87 13.06
N ALA A 46 1.27 9.69 12.31
CA ALA A 46 -0.06 10.05 12.80
C ALA A 46 -0.41 9.18 14.01
N PRO A 47 -1.21 9.67 14.97
CA PRO A 47 -1.60 8.88 16.13
C PRO A 47 -2.33 7.61 15.69
N CYS A 48 -2.04 6.48 16.34
CA CYS A 48 -2.70 5.20 16.04
C CYS A 48 -4.20 5.31 16.29
N GLN A 49 -4.98 5.33 15.22
CA GLN A 49 -6.44 5.47 15.24
C GLN A 49 -7.10 4.26 14.58
N TYR A 50 -6.70 3.07 15.00
CA TYR A 50 -7.29 1.81 14.57
C TYR A 50 -7.35 0.81 15.72
N ALA A 51 -8.26 -0.16 15.60
CA ALA A 51 -8.49 -1.25 16.53
C ALA A 51 -8.89 -2.51 15.75
N TYR A 52 -8.58 -3.68 16.34
CA TYR A 52 -8.98 -4.97 15.81
C TYR A 52 -10.07 -5.55 16.70
N LEU A 53 -11.11 -6.10 16.08
CA LEU A 53 -12.21 -6.76 16.76
C LEU A 53 -12.26 -8.21 16.29
N ASP A 54 -12.21 -9.14 17.25
CA ASP A 54 -12.28 -10.57 16.95
C ASP A 54 -13.71 -10.94 16.52
N HIS A 55 -13.82 -11.50 15.31
CA HIS A 55 -15.02 -12.15 14.81
C HIS A 55 -14.73 -13.65 14.69
N THR A 56 -15.72 -14.52 14.86
CA THR A 56 -15.53 -15.95 15.16
C THR A 56 -14.66 -16.78 14.18
N ALA A 57 -14.34 -16.26 13.00
CA ALA A 57 -13.38 -16.84 12.06
C ALA A 57 -12.62 -15.80 11.20
N ASP A 58 -12.91 -14.51 11.39
CA ASP A 58 -12.38 -13.39 10.59
C ASP A 58 -11.87 -12.32 11.55
N VAL A 59 -11.13 -11.34 11.05
CA VAL A 59 -10.84 -10.13 11.85
C VAL A 59 -11.59 -8.94 11.28
N GLN A 60 -12.18 -8.15 12.16
CA GLN A 60 -12.75 -6.86 11.79
C GLN A 60 -11.76 -5.75 12.09
N LEU A 61 -11.29 -5.07 11.05
CA LEU A 61 -10.49 -3.87 11.11
C LEU A 61 -11.41 -2.67 11.35
N HIS A 62 -11.14 -1.91 12.40
CA HIS A 62 -11.80 -0.63 12.68
C HIS A 62 -10.76 0.48 12.63
N ALA A 63 -10.93 1.46 11.74
CA ALA A 63 -10.09 2.64 11.67
C ALA A 63 -10.94 3.91 11.75
N TRP A 64 -10.40 4.96 12.34
CA TRP A 64 -11.08 6.25 12.42
C TRP A 64 -10.13 7.41 12.13
N GLY A 65 -10.72 8.56 11.79
CA GLY A 65 -9.98 9.79 11.53
C GLY A 65 -10.88 11.01 11.58
N GLN A 66 -10.30 12.20 11.62
CA GLN A 66 -11.02 13.48 11.56
C GLN A 66 -11.57 13.76 10.15
N SER A 67 -11.09 13.02 9.15
CA SER A 67 -11.53 13.05 7.77
C SER A 67 -11.56 11.64 7.18
N LEU A 68 -12.29 11.47 6.08
CA LEU A 68 -12.28 10.22 5.30
C LEU A 68 -10.86 9.83 4.85
N SER A 69 -10.06 10.82 4.46
CA SER A 69 -8.67 10.63 4.07
C SER A 69 -7.84 10.03 5.20
N GLU A 70 -7.94 10.59 6.41
CA GLU A 70 -7.21 10.09 7.57
C GLU A 70 -7.70 8.69 7.99
N ALA A 71 -9.00 8.43 7.96
CA ALA A 71 -9.54 7.11 8.25
C ALA A 71 -9.04 6.05 7.26
N LEU A 72 -8.94 6.39 5.96
CA LEU A 72 -8.33 5.54 4.93
C LEU A 72 -6.84 5.29 5.20
N GLU A 73 -6.07 6.34 5.51
CA GLU A 73 -4.66 6.23 5.87
C GLU A 73 -4.46 5.24 7.04
N GLN A 74 -5.26 5.39 8.10
CA GLN A 74 -5.20 4.54 9.29
C GLN A 74 -5.64 3.11 9.00
N LEU A 75 -6.65 2.91 8.15
CA LEU A 75 -7.11 1.59 7.76
C LEU A 75 -6.03 0.81 7.01
N THR A 76 -5.31 1.46 6.10
CA THR A 76 -4.20 0.83 5.38
C THR A 76 -3.05 0.46 6.33
N ILE A 77 -2.72 1.32 7.31
CA ILE A 77 -1.72 0.97 8.33
C ILE A 77 -2.20 -0.17 9.22
N SER A 78 -3.49 -0.22 9.55
CA SER A 78 -4.07 -1.35 10.32
C SER A 78 -3.97 -2.67 9.57
N LEU A 79 -4.13 -2.67 8.24
CA LEU A 79 -3.98 -3.86 7.41
C LEU A 79 -2.56 -4.43 7.52
N TYR A 80 -1.55 -3.58 7.30
CA TYR A 80 -0.14 -3.96 7.42
C TYR A 80 0.26 -4.34 8.85
N GLY A 81 -0.29 -3.65 9.85
CA GLY A 81 -0.06 -3.94 11.26
C GLY A 81 -0.63 -5.27 11.72
N TYR A 82 -1.64 -5.80 11.03
CA TYR A 82 -2.16 -7.13 11.28
C TYR A 82 -1.29 -8.23 10.66
N MET A 83 -0.74 -7.96 9.46
CA MET A 83 0.19 -8.85 8.76
C MET A 83 1.59 -8.89 9.39
N THR A 84 2.03 -7.80 10.01
CA THR A 84 3.33 -7.68 10.69
C THR A 84 3.12 -7.16 12.10
N THR A 85 3.35 -8.02 13.09
CA THR A 85 3.14 -7.72 14.51
C THR A 85 3.94 -6.52 15.02
N GLU A 86 5.08 -6.23 14.40
CA GLU A 86 5.96 -5.13 14.78
C GLU A 86 6.12 -4.09 13.66
N ILE A 87 5.03 -3.41 13.31
CA ILE A 87 5.03 -2.34 12.30
C ILE A 87 6.01 -1.20 12.64
N GLU A 88 6.40 -1.02 13.91
CA GLU A 88 7.37 0.00 14.32
C GLU A 88 8.78 -0.24 13.79
N ARG A 89 9.12 -1.49 13.44
CA ARG A 89 10.41 -1.84 12.83
C ARG A 89 10.50 -1.49 11.35
N VAL A 90 9.35 -1.23 10.72
CA VAL A 90 9.25 -0.87 9.32
C VAL A 90 9.77 0.55 9.14
N GLU A 91 10.85 0.67 8.40
CA GLU A 91 11.49 1.93 8.07
C GLU A 91 10.90 2.49 6.76
N PRO A 92 10.61 3.80 6.70
CA PRO A 92 10.13 4.44 5.48
C PRO A 92 11.27 4.65 4.46
N MET A 93 11.81 3.55 3.91
CA MET A 93 12.93 3.57 2.97
C MET A 93 12.53 4.07 1.58
N TYR A 94 11.38 3.63 1.08
CA TYR A 94 10.86 4.05 -0.22
C TYR A 94 9.34 4.23 -0.19
N THR A 95 8.80 4.83 -1.25
CA THR A 95 7.37 5.12 -1.36
C THR A 95 6.73 4.33 -2.49
N MET A 96 5.48 3.91 -2.29
CA MET A 96 4.61 3.39 -3.33
C MET A 96 3.32 4.19 -3.40
N ASP A 97 2.90 4.48 -4.63
CA ASP A 97 1.68 5.20 -4.93
C ASP A 97 0.59 4.21 -5.32
N PHE A 98 -0.54 4.30 -4.62
CA PHE A 98 -1.73 3.49 -4.85
C PHE A 98 -2.85 4.38 -5.36
N SER A 99 -3.49 3.97 -6.44
CA SER A 99 -4.67 4.63 -6.99
C SER A 99 -5.79 3.64 -7.13
N ALA A 100 -6.97 4.00 -6.62
CA ALA A 100 -8.18 3.22 -6.77
C ALA A 100 -9.34 4.11 -7.21
N SER A 101 -10.25 3.55 -7.99
CA SER A 101 -11.57 4.13 -8.25
C SER A 101 -12.67 3.18 -7.79
N GLY A 102 -13.87 3.71 -7.58
CA GLY A 102 -15.05 2.94 -7.23
C GLY A 102 -16.33 3.71 -7.51
N HIS A 103 -17.39 2.99 -7.82
CA HIS A 103 -18.73 3.56 -8.01
C HIS A 103 -19.27 4.15 -6.69
N ASP A 104 -18.97 3.49 -5.58
CA ASP A 104 -19.33 3.89 -4.22
C ASP A 104 -18.11 3.98 -3.31
N LEU A 105 -18.29 4.60 -2.13
CA LEU A 105 -17.27 4.69 -1.09
C LEU A 105 -16.76 3.32 -0.64
N SER A 106 -17.66 2.35 -0.47
CA SER A 106 -17.31 0.99 -0.08
C SER A 106 -16.45 0.31 -1.14
N ALA A 107 -16.80 0.48 -2.42
CA ALA A 107 -16.01 -0.05 -3.54
C ALA A 107 -14.62 0.60 -3.62
N LEU A 108 -14.52 1.92 -3.38
CA LEU A 108 -13.23 2.60 -3.31
C LEU A 108 -12.36 2.06 -2.17
N VAL A 109 -12.92 1.91 -0.95
CA VAL A 109 -12.18 1.37 0.21
C VAL A 109 -11.71 -0.06 -0.08
N TYR A 110 -12.60 -0.90 -0.61
CA TYR A 110 -12.28 -2.26 -1.00
C TYR A 110 -11.12 -2.30 -1.99
N ASN A 111 -11.25 -1.58 -3.12
CA ASN A 111 -10.23 -1.57 -4.17
C ASN A 111 -8.89 -1.01 -3.67
N MET A 112 -8.92 -0.03 -2.76
CA MET A 112 -7.71 0.51 -2.15
C MET A 112 -7.01 -0.52 -1.27
N LEU A 113 -7.75 -1.22 -0.41
CA LEU A 113 -7.19 -2.25 0.46
C LEU A 113 -6.72 -3.47 -0.32
N ASP A 114 -7.47 -3.88 -1.35
CA ASP A 114 -7.11 -4.99 -2.23
C ASP A 114 -5.79 -4.72 -2.95
N ASN A 115 -5.59 -3.50 -3.47
CA ASN A 115 -4.32 -3.10 -4.05
C ASN A 115 -3.16 -3.11 -3.03
N CYS A 116 -3.42 -2.69 -1.78
CA CYS A 116 -2.43 -2.71 -0.71
C CYS A 116 -2.05 -4.14 -0.32
N LEU A 117 -3.04 -5.04 -0.22
CA LEU A 117 -2.87 -6.46 0.04
C LEU A 117 -2.08 -7.13 -1.09
N TYR A 118 -2.46 -6.86 -2.34
CA TYR A 118 -1.75 -7.38 -3.51
C TYR A 118 -0.27 -6.97 -3.50
N SER A 119 0.05 -5.73 -3.15
CA SER A 119 1.44 -5.26 -3.07
C SER A 119 2.24 -5.91 -1.95
N PHE A 120 1.58 -6.43 -0.92
CA PHE A 120 2.23 -7.22 0.13
C PHE A 120 2.41 -8.68 -0.29
N SER A 121 1.44 -9.26 -0.99
CA SER A 121 1.49 -10.67 -1.42
C SER A 121 2.33 -10.91 -2.68
N ALA A 122 2.46 -9.91 -3.56
CA ALA A 122 3.29 -9.96 -4.76
C ALA A 122 4.64 -9.26 -4.55
N GLU A 123 5.65 -9.61 -5.35
CA GLU A 123 6.93 -8.87 -5.37
C GLU A 123 6.65 -7.37 -5.58
N PRO A 124 7.16 -6.47 -4.72
CA PRO A 124 8.32 -6.62 -3.83
C PRO A 124 8.00 -6.90 -2.34
N PHE A 125 6.84 -7.47 -2.01
CA PHE A 125 6.36 -7.70 -0.63
C PHE A 125 6.32 -6.42 0.21
N PHE A 126 5.74 -5.36 -0.32
CA PHE A 126 5.78 -4.03 0.30
C PHE A 126 4.94 -3.94 1.58
N ILE A 127 5.50 -3.31 2.61
CA ILE A 127 4.81 -2.94 3.85
C ILE A 127 4.93 -1.45 4.08
N GLY A 128 3.79 -0.81 4.35
CA GLY A 128 3.70 0.60 4.71
C GLY A 128 3.82 0.87 6.20
N ARG A 129 4.66 1.83 6.58
CA ARG A 129 4.70 2.42 7.93
C ARG A 129 3.81 3.66 8.06
N VAL A 130 3.79 4.48 7.01
CA VAL A 130 3.05 5.75 6.97
C VAL A 130 2.27 5.81 5.67
N ALA A 131 1.01 6.24 5.73
CA ALA A 131 0.17 6.43 4.55
C ALA A 131 -0.35 7.87 4.51
N LYS A 132 -0.46 8.44 3.31
CA LYS A 132 -1.02 9.76 3.06
C LYS A 132 -1.88 9.77 1.82
N VAL A 133 -3.14 10.16 1.95
CA VAL A 133 -4.03 10.39 0.80
C VAL A 133 -3.66 11.75 0.18
N LEU A 134 -3.15 11.71 -1.05
CA LEU A 134 -2.72 12.89 -1.81
C LEU A 134 -3.88 13.57 -2.51
N LYS A 135 -4.80 12.79 -3.09
CA LYS A 135 -5.96 13.30 -3.83
C LYS A 135 -7.16 12.41 -3.59
N LEU A 136 -8.31 13.04 -3.37
CA LEU A 136 -9.60 12.35 -3.29
C LEU A 136 -10.59 13.14 -4.13
N LYS A 137 -11.02 12.56 -5.25
CA LYS A 137 -12.01 13.16 -6.15
C LYS A 137 -13.38 12.57 -5.84
N LYS A 138 -14.35 13.48 -5.66
CA LYS A 138 -15.78 13.16 -5.54
C LYS A 138 -16.41 13.13 -6.93
N PRO A 139 -17.39 12.25 -7.19
CA PRO A 139 -18.25 12.39 -8.35
C PRO A 139 -19.03 13.71 -8.26
N ALA A 140 -18.84 14.60 -9.23
CA ALA A 140 -19.48 15.91 -9.25
C ALA A 140 -20.79 15.86 -10.08
N GLY A 141 -21.89 15.41 -9.48
CA GLY A 141 -23.20 15.40 -10.14
C GLY A 141 -23.28 14.46 -11.37
N ASN A 142 -24.30 14.65 -12.22
CA ASN A 142 -24.76 13.76 -13.30
C ASN A 142 -23.74 13.42 -14.44
N THR A 143 -22.43 13.62 -14.24
CA THR A 143 -21.37 13.34 -15.21
C THR A 143 -20.88 11.89 -15.23
N GLY A 144 -21.43 11.00 -14.41
CA GLY A 144 -21.07 9.57 -14.44
C GLY A 144 -19.61 9.29 -14.06
N GLU A 145 -18.95 10.23 -13.40
CA GLU A 145 -17.58 10.06 -12.90
C GLU A 145 -17.56 9.15 -11.68
N GLU A 146 -16.55 8.30 -11.55
CA GLU A 146 -16.36 7.43 -10.39
C GLU A 146 -15.59 8.14 -9.28
N LEU A 147 -15.81 7.70 -8.03
CA LEU A 147 -15.03 8.14 -6.89
C LEU A 147 -13.60 7.65 -7.06
N SER A 148 -12.59 8.50 -6.91
CA SER A 148 -11.18 8.08 -7.00
C SER A 148 -10.33 8.65 -5.89
N ALA A 149 -9.38 7.84 -5.41
CA ALA A 149 -8.40 8.22 -4.42
C ALA A 149 -6.99 7.84 -4.88
N HIS A 150 -6.05 8.74 -4.61
CA HIS A 150 -4.63 8.52 -4.75
C HIS A 150 -3.97 8.66 -3.38
N MET A 151 -3.21 7.64 -3.00
CA MET A 151 -2.53 7.55 -1.72
C MET A 151 -1.07 7.21 -1.95
N ARG A 152 -0.19 7.81 -1.15
CA ARG A 152 1.22 7.48 -1.08
C ARG A 152 1.50 6.79 0.24
N ILE A 153 2.24 5.69 0.19
CA ILE A 153 2.62 4.92 1.37
C ILE A 153 4.15 4.90 1.43
N TRP A 154 4.73 5.19 2.59
CA TRP A 154 6.16 5.10 2.88
C TRP A 154 6.42 3.83 3.68
N GLY A 155 7.42 3.06 3.26
CA GLY A 155 7.74 1.79 3.88
C GLY A 155 8.94 1.10 3.25
N GLU A 156 9.00 -0.22 3.38
CA GLU A 156 10.06 -1.06 2.84
C GLU A 156 9.50 -2.43 2.41
N SER A 157 10.37 -3.26 1.82
CA SER A 157 10.04 -4.65 1.53
C SER A 157 10.05 -5.51 2.80
N PHE A 158 9.11 -6.42 2.92
CA PHE A 158 9.01 -7.34 4.04
C PHE A 158 10.19 -8.32 4.05
N ASP A 159 11.00 -8.25 5.10
CA ASP A 159 12.02 -9.23 5.41
C ASP A 159 11.63 -10.05 6.65
N LEU A 160 11.57 -11.38 6.51
CA LEU A 160 11.30 -12.33 7.59
C LEU A 160 12.32 -12.26 8.75
N GLN A 161 13.54 -11.76 8.51
CA GLN A 161 14.54 -11.59 9.56
C GLN A 161 14.31 -10.34 10.40
N LYS A 162 13.82 -9.26 9.78
CA LYS A 162 13.59 -7.97 10.42
C LYS A 162 12.19 -7.88 11.04
N HIS A 163 11.20 -8.40 10.33
CA HIS A 163 9.78 -8.25 10.61
C HIS A 163 9.18 -9.60 11.00
N PRO A 164 8.72 -9.76 12.25
CA PRO A 164 8.03 -10.97 12.67
C PRO A 164 6.69 -11.09 11.92
N PRO A 165 6.43 -12.21 11.22
CA PRO A 165 5.17 -12.42 10.54
C PRO A 165 4.03 -12.46 11.56
N GLY A 166 2.96 -11.72 11.29
CA GLY A 166 1.69 -11.76 12.01
C GLY A 166 0.75 -12.77 11.37
N THR A 167 -0.49 -12.36 11.15
CA THR A 167 -1.51 -13.19 10.51
C THR A 167 -1.63 -12.83 9.04
N GLU A 168 -1.56 -13.83 8.17
CA GLU A 168 -1.79 -13.65 6.75
C GLU A 168 -3.26 -13.31 6.51
N ILE A 169 -3.51 -12.31 5.66
CA ILE A 169 -4.86 -11.95 5.21
C ILE A 169 -5.00 -12.48 3.79
N LYS A 170 -6.03 -13.29 3.54
CA LYS A 170 -6.28 -13.90 2.23
C LYS A 170 -7.09 -12.98 1.32
N ALA A 171 -8.07 -12.29 1.87
CA ALA A 171 -8.97 -11.44 1.10
C ALA A 171 -9.62 -10.35 1.95
N ILE A 172 -9.92 -9.23 1.29
CA ILE A 172 -10.81 -8.20 1.83
C ILE A 172 -12.26 -8.61 1.52
N THR A 173 -13.20 -8.37 2.44
CA THR A 173 -14.60 -8.75 2.21
C THR A 173 -15.52 -7.53 2.26
N TYR A 174 -16.64 -7.60 1.52
CA TYR A 174 -17.73 -6.63 1.64
C TYR A 174 -18.64 -6.93 2.85
N SER A 175 -18.43 -8.07 3.53
CA SER A 175 -19.24 -8.53 4.64
C SER A 175 -19.19 -7.50 5.77
N ASN A 176 -20.35 -6.92 6.10
CA ASN A 176 -20.49 -5.92 7.15
C ASN A 176 -19.52 -4.71 7.02
N MET A 177 -19.17 -4.33 5.79
CA MET A 177 -18.40 -3.11 5.55
C MET A 177 -19.24 -1.88 5.89
N GLN A 178 -18.77 -1.05 6.82
CA GLN A 178 -19.48 0.15 7.27
C GLN A 178 -18.56 1.36 7.23
N ILE A 179 -19.05 2.45 6.65
CA ILE A 179 -18.38 3.75 6.64
C ILE A 179 -19.33 4.71 7.33
N ILE A 180 -19.07 4.97 8.61
CA ILE A 180 -19.91 5.83 9.45
C ILE A 180 -19.27 7.21 9.46
N ARG A 181 -19.97 8.21 8.93
CA ARG A 181 -19.61 9.61 9.10
C ARG A 181 -20.42 10.20 10.22
N LYS A 182 -19.72 10.66 11.25
CA LYS A 182 -20.28 11.54 12.27
C LYS A 182 -20.08 12.96 11.79
N ASP A 183 -20.90 13.35 10.83
CA ASP A 183 -21.15 14.75 10.59
C ASP A 183 -21.90 15.24 11.84
N GLY A 184 -21.35 16.24 12.53
CA GLY A 184 -22.01 16.81 13.70
C GLY A 184 -23.44 17.17 13.31
N VAL A 185 -24.42 16.62 14.02
CA VAL A 185 -25.78 17.15 13.99
C VAL A 185 -25.70 18.55 14.60
N GLU A 186 -25.46 19.56 13.77
CA GLU A 186 -25.87 20.93 14.03
C GLU A 186 -26.91 21.30 12.97
N GLU A 187 -28.13 20.82 13.19
CA GLU A 187 -29.31 21.55 12.73
C GLU A 187 -29.42 22.81 13.61
N GLY A 188 -28.73 23.89 13.20
CA GLY A 188 -28.66 25.12 13.99
C GLY A 188 -27.82 26.24 13.34
N GLU A 189 -28.48 27.06 12.51
CA GLU A 189 -28.14 28.46 12.20
C GLU A 189 -26.73 28.84 11.71
N ARG A 190 -26.60 28.89 10.36
CA ARG A 190 -26.00 29.95 9.52
C ARG A 190 -24.76 30.72 10.05
N LYS A 191 -23.67 30.69 9.27
CA LYS A 191 -23.00 31.90 8.73
C LYS A 191 -22.22 31.59 7.45
N LYS A 192 -22.50 32.36 6.40
CA LYS A 192 -21.75 32.38 5.13
C LYS A 192 -20.33 32.92 5.41
N ALA A 193 -19.32 32.19 4.99
CA ALA A 193 -17.98 32.71 4.77
C ALA A 193 -17.57 32.43 3.32
N THR A 194 -16.92 33.43 2.75
CA THR A 194 -16.61 33.64 1.34
C THR A 194 -15.31 32.92 0.95
N GLY A 195 -15.27 32.32 -0.23
CA GLY A 195 -14.03 32.06 -0.99
C GLY A 195 -13.50 30.62 -0.93
N GLU A 196 -13.51 29.97 -2.11
CA GLU A 196 -12.93 28.65 -2.44
C GLU A 196 -13.42 27.45 -1.60
N GLU A 197 -14.60 26.95 -1.98
CA GLU A 197 -15.17 25.72 -1.42
C GLU A 197 -14.41 24.48 -1.93
N ALA A 198 -13.32 24.12 -1.24
CA ALA A 198 -13.03 22.72 -1.03
C ALA A 198 -14.20 22.14 -0.21
N VAL A 199 -15.17 21.53 -0.89
CA VAL A 199 -16.32 20.84 -0.27
C VAL A 199 -15.80 19.61 0.48
N GLY A 200 -15.18 19.86 1.63
CA GLY A 200 -14.34 18.89 2.29
C GLY A 200 -15.14 17.86 3.05
N TRP A 201 -14.59 16.65 3.09
CA TRP A 201 -15.00 15.61 4.02
C TRP A 201 -14.59 16.04 5.44
N HIS A 202 -15.32 17.01 6.00
CA HIS A 202 -15.10 17.50 7.36
C HIS A 202 -16.06 16.78 8.27
N GLY A 203 -15.55 15.84 9.06
CA GLY A 203 -16.39 15.00 9.91
C GLY A 203 -15.63 13.75 10.31
N ARG A 204 -15.74 13.39 11.60
CA ARG A 204 -15.11 12.17 12.10
C ARG A 204 -15.68 10.99 11.32
N THR A 205 -14.80 10.24 10.67
CA THR A 205 -15.16 9.08 9.88
C THR A 205 -14.63 7.84 10.57
N ASP A 206 -15.50 6.86 10.78
CA ASP A 206 -15.19 5.53 11.29
C ASP A 206 -15.42 4.52 10.15
N ILE A 207 -14.43 3.67 9.86
CA ILE A 207 -14.49 2.64 8.82
C ILE A 207 -14.32 1.27 9.48
N PHE A 208 -15.22 0.35 9.15
CA PHE A 208 -15.20 -1.03 9.60
C PHE A 208 -15.15 -1.95 8.39
N VAL A 209 -14.17 -2.86 8.36
CA VAL A 209 -13.97 -3.83 7.27
C VAL A 209 -13.65 -5.20 7.87
N ILE A 210 -14.29 -6.25 7.37
CA ILE A 210 -13.95 -7.63 7.73
C ILE A 210 -12.96 -8.17 6.69
N VAL A 211 -11.90 -8.81 7.16
CA VAL A 211 -10.90 -9.47 6.32
C VAL A 211 -10.82 -10.95 6.66
N ASP A 212 -10.66 -11.77 5.62
CA ASP A 212 -10.52 -13.23 5.69
C ASP A 212 -9.06 -13.59 5.96
N ILE A 213 -8.80 -14.48 6.92
CA ILE A 213 -7.47 -14.88 7.39
C ILE A 213 -7.21 -16.37 7.14
#